data_AF-A0A2M9IL35-F1
#
_entry.id   AF-A0A2M9IL35-F1
#
_cell.length_a   1.000
_cell.length_b   1.000
_cell.length_c   1.000
_cell.angle_alpha   90.00
_cell.angle_beta   90.00
_cell.angle_gamma   90.00
#
_symmetry.space_group_name_H-M   'P 1'
#
loop_
_entity.id
_entity.type
_entity.pdbx_description
1 polymer ?
#
loop_
_entity_poly.entity_id
_entity_poly.type
_entity_poly.pdbx_seq_one_letter_code
_entity_poly.pdbx_strand_id
1 'polypeptide(L)'
;MVSRRSFLAAAGAVTGAAALSPFSPFSPMTSTAAAAGVSLPVKLANNSGHDTVYAYISGTDSSGWPVFVSANGVLNRLPNPSSPVTPVADYSIALGASGSAAKTVTLTDYIIGGRVWFSVGQKLQFFVNPGAVPGVVQPALVSSDPNWATNWTFCEFTFNSANLYANISYVDMVALPVSMASTGSGGTQSVSPLPSGALASIASGLKTQHASDGAPWDRLVVTDSSGAVLRVMSPSHSPVDFGNYWDDYLNRVWSHYASTPLTINGQGGIGSYTGTVSGNAIVFSGLNTNGVPFTKPSAVDIFGCASGPLYNSGSDARGAIAARLAAALNRSSLLVPGGNNQPDGVTPSQYYQDSITNHYARLVHKYAGIGYAFPYDDVGPTGSAPVDGHIQDGAPTSWTITLGAGGSGGGSGGGSGSVSAYSTIQAESYSAQSGTMTESCSDIGGGSDVGYISNGDWLKYSSVDFGAASPNQFKARLASGADTGVSGAIQVRLDSISGTKIAEIDFANNGGWQNWQTVPANIVASATGVHDVYLVFSGSSSDFVNINWFTFTS
;
A
#
# COMPACT_ATOMS: atom_id res chain seq x y z
N MET A 1 -10.05 -11.91 -11.10
CA MET A 1 -9.22 -11.81 -9.89
C MET A 1 -10.15 -11.90 -8.70
N VAL A 2 -9.87 -12.79 -7.75
CA VAL A 2 -10.72 -13.03 -6.59
C VAL A 2 -10.30 -12.02 -5.52
N SER A 3 -11.16 -11.06 -5.18
CA SER A 3 -10.89 -10.21 -4.02
C SER A 3 -11.00 -11.02 -2.73
N ARG A 4 -10.30 -10.62 -1.66
CA ARG A 4 -10.38 -11.26 -0.34
C ARG A 4 -11.81 -11.55 0.12
N ARG A 5 -12.75 -10.66 -0.23
CA ARG A 5 -14.18 -10.81 0.07
C ARG A 5 -14.82 -12.02 -0.63
N SER A 6 -14.56 -12.20 -1.93
CA SER A 6 -15.05 -13.35 -2.69
C SER A 6 -14.48 -14.66 -2.16
N PHE A 7 -13.29 -14.62 -1.55
CA PHE A 7 -12.63 -15.77 -0.95
C PHE A 7 -13.18 -16.13 0.45
N LEU A 8 -13.39 -15.14 1.31
CA LEU A 8 -13.97 -15.36 2.65
C LEU A 8 -15.42 -15.88 2.60
N ALA A 9 -16.20 -15.46 1.60
CA ALA A 9 -17.56 -15.97 1.39
C ALA A 9 -17.58 -17.45 0.92
N ALA A 10 -16.58 -17.88 0.13
CA ALA A 10 -16.48 -19.26 -0.34
C ALA A 10 -16.08 -20.25 0.76
N ALA A 11 -15.28 -19.82 1.75
CA ALA A 11 -14.89 -20.65 2.88
C ALA A 11 -16.05 -20.97 3.85
N GLY A 12 -17.11 -20.17 3.85
CA GLY A 12 -18.31 -20.39 4.69
C GLY A 12 -19.41 -21.26 4.07
N ALA A 13 -19.28 -21.68 2.80
CA ALA A 13 -20.38 -22.28 2.02
C ALA A 13 -20.28 -23.80 1.79
N VAL A 14 -19.64 -24.57 2.69
CA VAL A 14 -19.67 -26.04 2.62
C VAL A 14 -20.83 -26.60 3.46
N THR A 15 -22.07 -26.25 3.10
CA THR A 15 -23.24 -27.08 3.41
C THR A 15 -24.30 -26.89 2.33
N GLY A 16 -24.65 -27.97 1.60
CA GLY A 16 -25.80 -27.99 0.70
C GLY A 16 -25.55 -28.66 -0.65
N ALA A 17 -25.95 -29.93 -0.76
CA ALA A 17 -26.00 -30.68 -2.00
C ALA A 17 -27.06 -30.10 -2.97
N ALA A 18 -26.74 -30.03 -4.26
CA ALA A 18 -27.74 -29.96 -5.33
C ALA A 18 -27.23 -30.64 -6.61
N ALA A 19 -28.14 -31.36 -7.26
CA ALA A 19 -27.93 -32.41 -8.23
C ALA A 19 -27.46 -31.95 -9.63
N LEU A 20 -26.68 -32.83 -10.29
CA LEU A 20 -26.22 -32.72 -11.67
C LEU A 20 -27.21 -33.36 -12.66
N SER A 21 -27.34 -32.79 -13.86
CA SER A 21 -27.83 -33.44 -15.09
C SER A 21 -27.48 -32.59 -16.34
N PRO A 22 -27.39 -33.20 -17.55
CA PRO A 22 -26.12 -33.23 -18.30
C PRO A 22 -26.17 -32.68 -19.76
N PHE A 23 -25.04 -32.87 -20.48
CA PHE A 23 -24.69 -32.60 -21.90
C PHE A 23 -23.96 -31.27 -22.17
N SER A 24 -22.85 -31.14 -22.92
CA SER A 24 -21.75 -31.97 -23.49
C SER A 24 -20.87 -31.00 -24.33
N PRO A 25 -19.77 -31.41 -25.01
CA PRO A 25 -18.44 -31.68 -24.50
C PRO A 25 -17.40 -30.67 -25.03
N PHE A 26 -16.60 -30.06 -24.16
CA PHE A 26 -15.26 -29.59 -24.53
C PHE A 26 -14.35 -30.06 -23.41
N SER A 27 -13.44 -31.00 -23.71
CA SER A 27 -12.41 -31.42 -22.78
C SER A 27 -11.59 -30.20 -22.36
N PRO A 28 -11.62 -29.78 -21.09
CA PRO A 28 -10.57 -28.93 -20.57
C PRO A 28 -9.38 -29.84 -20.28
N MET A 29 -8.19 -29.41 -20.67
CA MET A 29 -6.97 -29.88 -20.05
C MET A 29 -7.09 -29.51 -18.56
N THR A 30 -7.53 -30.44 -17.72
CA THR A 30 -7.63 -30.22 -16.29
C THR A 30 -6.22 -30.22 -15.73
N SER A 31 -5.61 -29.05 -15.59
CA SER A 31 -4.61 -28.87 -14.55
C SER A 31 -5.35 -29.05 -13.22
N THR A 32 -5.11 -30.15 -12.54
CA THR A 32 -5.49 -30.29 -11.15
C THR A 32 -4.70 -29.24 -10.37
N ALA A 33 -5.34 -28.12 -10.01
CA ALA A 33 -4.73 -27.16 -9.10
C ALA A 33 -4.38 -27.92 -7.82
N ALA A 34 -3.09 -28.00 -7.49
CA ALA A 34 -2.64 -28.61 -6.25
C ALA A 34 -3.25 -27.82 -5.08
N ALA A 35 -3.88 -28.53 -4.14
CA ALA A 35 -4.42 -27.92 -2.93
C ALA A 35 -3.29 -27.60 -1.94
N ALA A 36 -3.52 -26.61 -1.07
CA ALA A 36 -2.55 -26.22 -0.06
C ALA A 36 -2.41 -27.33 0.98
N GLY A 37 -1.24 -27.95 1.03
CA GLY A 37 -0.88 -28.86 2.12
C GLY A 37 -0.87 -28.10 3.44
N VAL A 38 -1.28 -28.75 4.54
CA VAL A 38 -1.42 -28.10 5.86
C VAL A 38 -0.08 -27.63 6.46
N SER A 39 1.04 -28.10 5.91
CA SER A 39 2.39 -27.74 6.35
C SER A 39 2.94 -26.57 5.53
N LEU A 40 3.05 -25.38 6.13
CA LEU A 40 3.63 -24.19 5.51
C LEU A 40 4.77 -23.60 6.37
N PRO A 41 6.04 -23.67 5.91
CA PRO A 41 7.14 -22.95 6.52
C PRO A 41 6.98 -21.43 6.35
N VAL A 42 6.89 -20.72 7.48
CA VAL A 42 6.80 -19.26 7.55
C VAL A 42 8.11 -18.70 8.09
N LYS A 43 8.81 -17.89 7.29
CA LYS A 43 10.07 -17.23 7.66
C LYS A 43 9.78 -15.80 8.11
N LEU A 44 10.14 -15.47 9.34
CA LEU A 44 10.00 -14.14 9.93
C LEU A 44 11.38 -13.49 10.00
N ALA A 45 11.56 -12.39 9.27
CA ALA A 45 12.83 -11.68 9.16
C ALA A 45 12.75 -10.28 9.77
N ASN A 46 13.86 -9.83 10.36
CA ASN A 46 14.03 -8.48 10.86
C ASN A 46 15.10 -7.74 10.05
N ASN A 47 14.68 -6.75 9.28
CA ASN A 47 15.50 -5.78 8.56
C ASN A 47 15.11 -4.33 8.91
N SER A 48 14.57 -4.14 10.11
CA SER A 48 13.99 -2.87 10.54
C SER A 48 15.02 -1.83 10.95
N GLY A 49 16.30 -2.20 11.06
CA GLY A 49 17.33 -1.38 11.69
C GLY A 49 17.31 -1.43 13.22
N HIS A 50 16.44 -2.23 13.84
CA HIS A 50 16.35 -2.39 15.29
C HIS A 50 16.86 -3.74 15.79
N ASP A 51 17.52 -3.71 16.95
CA ASP A 51 18.13 -4.90 17.55
C ASP A 51 17.15 -5.82 18.27
N THR A 52 16.01 -5.28 18.69
CA THR A 52 14.99 -6.00 19.47
C THR A 52 13.66 -5.93 18.75
N VAL A 53 13.26 -7.05 18.12
CA VAL A 53 11.99 -7.19 17.41
C VAL A 53 11.30 -8.48 17.82
N TYR A 54 10.00 -8.37 18.07
CA TYR A 54 9.11 -9.49 18.34
C TYR A 54 8.06 -9.62 17.24
N ALA A 55 7.79 -10.84 16.82
CA ALA A 55 6.67 -11.18 15.95
C ALA A 55 5.61 -12.01 16.68
N TYR A 56 4.38 -12.01 16.16
CA TYR A 56 3.27 -12.85 16.63
C TYR A 56 2.46 -13.33 15.43
N ILE A 57 1.95 -14.55 15.47
CA ILE A 57 1.00 -15.05 14.47
C ILE A 57 -0.30 -15.38 15.20
N SER A 58 -1.38 -14.69 14.84
CA SER A 58 -2.72 -14.86 15.43
C SER A 58 -3.75 -15.08 14.34
N GLY A 59 -4.90 -15.66 14.68
CA GLY A 59 -6.06 -15.77 13.78
C GLY A 59 -7.14 -16.63 14.40
N THR A 60 -7.92 -17.33 13.58
CA THR A 60 -8.79 -18.42 14.03
C THR A 60 -8.41 -19.74 13.39
N ASP A 61 -8.68 -20.85 14.07
CA ASP A 61 -8.67 -22.15 13.39
C ASP A 61 -9.89 -22.32 12.47
N SER A 62 -10.01 -23.50 11.84
CA SER A 62 -11.11 -23.85 10.94
C SER A 62 -12.49 -23.90 11.60
N SER A 63 -12.57 -23.95 12.94
CA SER A 63 -13.84 -23.86 13.69
C SER A 63 -14.21 -22.43 14.06
N GLY A 64 -13.35 -21.45 13.76
CA GLY A 64 -13.52 -20.05 14.16
C GLY A 64 -13.01 -19.75 15.58
N TRP A 65 -12.34 -20.69 16.25
CA TRP A 65 -11.79 -20.46 17.59
C TRP A 65 -10.51 -19.63 17.50
N PRO A 66 -10.31 -18.59 18.33
CA PRO A 66 -9.12 -17.73 18.26
C PRO A 66 -7.86 -18.45 18.72
N VAL A 67 -6.77 -18.22 17.99
CA VAL A 67 -5.49 -18.92 18.18
C VAL A 67 -4.28 -18.00 18.11
N PHE A 68 -3.19 -18.42 18.74
CA PHE A 68 -1.84 -17.91 18.53
C PHE A 68 -0.87 -19.05 18.21
N VAL A 69 0.09 -18.81 17.34
CA VAL A 69 1.16 -19.76 17.04
C VAL A 69 2.37 -19.44 17.92
N SER A 70 2.87 -20.44 18.66
CA SER A 70 4.10 -20.30 19.44
C SER A 70 5.35 -20.43 18.56
N ALA A 71 6.51 -20.03 19.07
CA ALA A 71 7.78 -20.03 18.32
C ALA A 71 8.23 -21.40 17.77
N ASN A 72 7.66 -22.51 18.27
CA ASN A 72 7.89 -23.86 17.78
C ASN A 72 6.87 -24.33 16.71
N GLY A 73 5.95 -23.45 16.26
CA GLY A 73 4.95 -23.78 15.24
C GLY A 73 3.67 -24.44 15.76
N VAL A 74 3.51 -24.57 17.07
CA VAL A 74 2.28 -25.12 17.67
C VAL A 74 1.17 -24.07 17.65
N LEU A 75 0.00 -24.45 17.16
CA LEU A 75 -1.22 -23.64 17.19
C LEU A 75 -1.93 -23.79 18.54
N ASN A 76 -2.07 -22.69 19.27
CA ASN A 76 -2.62 -22.66 20.62
C ASN A 76 -3.97 -21.96 20.60
N ARG A 77 -5.04 -22.69 20.90
CA ARG A 77 -6.36 -22.10 21.15
C ARG A 77 -6.32 -21.24 22.42
N LEU A 78 -6.88 -20.04 22.34
CA LEU A 78 -7.01 -19.19 23.52
C LEU A 78 -8.05 -19.75 24.49
N PRO A 79 -7.82 -19.66 25.80
CA PRO A 79 -8.82 -20.04 26.79
C PRO A 79 -10.02 -19.09 26.71
N ASN A 80 -11.19 -19.57 27.15
CA ASN A 80 -12.34 -18.73 27.39
C ASN A 80 -12.24 -18.16 28.81
N PRO A 81 -11.93 -16.86 28.98
CA PRO A 81 -11.70 -16.28 30.30
C PRO A 81 -13.02 -16.13 31.07
N SER A 82 -12.95 -15.86 32.38
CA SER A 82 -14.14 -15.52 33.18
C SER A 82 -14.44 -14.02 33.20
N SER A 83 -13.52 -13.17 32.74
CA SER A 83 -13.64 -11.70 32.78
C SER A 83 -13.15 -11.06 31.47
N PRO A 84 -13.73 -9.93 31.03
CA PRO A 84 -13.24 -9.16 29.91
C PRO A 84 -11.81 -8.64 30.14
N VAL A 85 -11.11 -8.33 29.05
CA VAL A 85 -9.75 -7.76 29.02
C VAL A 85 -8.78 -8.61 29.84
N THR A 86 -8.93 -9.94 29.78
CA THR A 86 -8.00 -10.87 30.42
C THR A 86 -6.72 -10.96 29.60
N PRO A 87 -5.52 -10.79 30.18
CA PRO A 87 -4.26 -10.88 29.44
C PRO A 87 -4.08 -12.25 28.76
N VAL A 88 -3.64 -12.22 27.51
CA VAL A 88 -3.24 -13.42 26.75
C VAL A 88 -1.82 -13.82 27.15
N ALA A 89 -1.53 -15.12 27.15
CA ALA A 89 -0.18 -15.63 27.37
C ALA A 89 0.81 -15.10 26.32
N ASP A 90 2.10 -15.06 26.67
CA ASP A 90 3.13 -14.56 25.77
C ASP A 90 3.44 -15.57 24.66
N TYR A 91 3.01 -15.24 23.44
CA TYR A 91 3.31 -15.99 22.21
C TYR A 91 4.34 -15.27 21.31
N SER A 92 5.14 -14.36 21.87
CA SER A 92 6.15 -13.62 21.11
C SER A 92 7.22 -14.52 20.52
N ILE A 93 7.61 -14.20 19.28
CA ILE A 93 8.70 -14.83 18.54
C ILE A 93 9.80 -13.79 18.40
N ALA A 94 10.88 -13.92 19.17
CA ALA A 94 12.01 -13.00 19.10
C ALA A 94 12.81 -13.21 17.80
N LEU A 95 12.96 -12.15 16.99
CA LEU A 95 13.63 -12.21 15.69
C LEU A 95 15.13 -11.92 15.75
N GLY A 96 15.62 -11.40 16.88
CA GLY A 96 17.01 -10.96 17.02
C GLY A 96 17.26 -9.61 16.33
N ALA A 97 18.54 -9.25 16.21
CA ALA A 97 18.94 -7.97 15.65
C ALA A 97 18.68 -7.85 14.15
N SER A 98 18.62 -6.63 13.64
CA SER A 98 18.41 -6.38 12.21
C SER A 98 19.48 -7.11 11.37
N GLY A 99 19.07 -7.79 10.31
CA GLY A 99 19.93 -8.62 9.48
C GLY A 99 20.22 -10.03 10.03
N SER A 100 19.67 -10.39 11.19
CA SER A 100 19.75 -11.76 11.71
C SER A 100 19.08 -12.76 10.76
N ALA A 101 19.54 -14.02 10.81
CA ALA A 101 18.89 -15.10 10.09
C ALA A 101 17.39 -15.19 10.45
N ALA A 102 16.55 -15.30 9.43
CA ALA A 102 15.10 -15.39 9.62
C ALA A 102 14.72 -16.55 10.53
N LYS A 103 13.73 -16.34 11.40
CA LYS A 103 13.14 -17.37 12.24
C LYS A 103 12.09 -18.12 11.44
N THR A 104 12.26 -19.43 11.29
CA THR A 104 11.28 -20.29 10.61
C THR A 104 10.31 -20.87 11.63
N VAL A 105 9.02 -20.63 11.43
CA VAL A 105 7.90 -21.22 12.15
C VAL A 105 7.07 -22.00 11.14
N THR A 106 6.93 -23.30 11.31
CA THR A 106 6.11 -24.12 10.40
C THR A 106 4.68 -24.15 10.90
N LEU A 107 3.75 -23.60 10.11
CA LEU A 107 2.33 -23.81 10.35
C LEU A 107 2.01 -25.26 10.01
N THR A 108 1.37 -25.95 10.95
CA THR A 108 0.95 -27.36 10.81
C THR A 108 -0.57 -27.50 10.77
N ASP A 109 -1.28 -26.38 10.81
CA ASP A 109 -2.73 -26.24 10.78
C ASP A 109 -3.11 -24.99 9.97
N TYR A 110 -4.37 -24.93 9.53
CA TYR A 110 -4.93 -23.78 8.83
C TYR A 110 -5.26 -22.63 9.79
N ILE A 111 -5.01 -21.40 9.34
CA ILE A 111 -5.30 -20.16 10.08
C ILE A 111 -6.12 -19.25 9.19
N ILE A 112 -7.32 -18.93 9.64
CA ILE A 112 -8.30 -18.11 8.93
C ILE A 112 -8.31 -16.71 9.53
N GLY A 113 -8.38 -15.68 8.67
CA GLY A 113 -8.43 -14.28 9.12
C GLY A 113 -7.26 -13.90 10.02
N GLY A 114 -6.07 -14.42 9.72
CA GLY A 114 -4.88 -14.26 10.54
C GLY A 114 -4.16 -12.92 10.34
N ARG A 115 -3.31 -12.61 11.30
CA ARG A 115 -2.36 -11.48 11.28
C ARG A 115 -0.99 -11.94 11.70
N VAL A 116 0.03 -11.48 10.99
CA VAL A 116 1.43 -11.54 11.43
C VAL A 116 1.78 -10.15 11.94
N TRP A 117 1.97 -10.04 13.25
CA TRP A 117 2.28 -8.80 13.94
C TRP A 117 3.79 -8.65 14.12
N PHE A 118 4.26 -7.41 14.15
CA PHE A 118 5.62 -7.07 14.55
C PHE A 118 5.62 -5.92 15.54
N SER A 119 6.57 -5.93 16.46
CA SER A 119 6.80 -4.85 17.43
C SER A 119 8.29 -4.65 17.69
N VAL A 120 8.69 -3.39 17.84
CA VAL A 120 10.08 -2.98 18.07
C VAL A 120 10.25 -2.59 19.53
N GLY A 121 11.33 -3.08 20.16
CA GLY A 121 11.78 -2.71 21.50
C GLY A 121 10.93 -3.28 22.64
N GLN A 122 9.61 -3.37 22.47
CA GLN A 122 8.65 -3.84 23.47
C GLN A 122 7.75 -4.92 22.89
N LYS A 123 7.31 -5.85 23.74
CA LYS A 123 6.31 -6.87 23.38
C LYS A 123 4.92 -6.23 23.29
N LEU A 124 4.07 -6.79 22.44
CA LEU A 124 2.65 -6.43 22.38
C LEU A 124 1.89 -7.11 23.51
N GLN A 125 0.90 -6.40 24.03
CA GLN A 125 -0.09 -6.91 24.97
C GLN A 125 -1.39 -7.19 24.22
N PHE A 126 -1.81 -8.46 24.24
CA PHE A 126 -3.11 -8.90 23.74
C PHE A 126 -4.01 -9.27 24.91
N PHE A 127 -5.31 -9.07 24.73
CA PHE A 127 -6.30 -9.49 25.73
C PHE A 127 -7.37 -10.37 25.07
N VAL A 128 -8.15 -11.05 25.91
CA VAL A 128 -9.26 -11.91 25.47
C VAL A 128 -10.49 -11.62 26.33
N ASN A 129 -11.64 -11.56 25.67
CA ASN A 129 -12.96 -11.39 26.27
C ASN A 129 -13.72 -12.73 26.30
N PRO A 130 -14.57 -12.94 27.32
CA PRO A 130 -15.41 -14.14 27.40
C PRO A 130 -16.48 -14.14 26.31
N GLY A 131 -16.93 -15.32 25.91
CA GLY A 131 -18.01 -15.48 24.93
C GLY A 131 -18.33 -16.94 24.63
N ALA A 132 -19.33 -17.20 23.79
CA ALA A 132 -19.56 -18.56 23.27
C ALA A 132 -18.33 -19.08 22.51
N VAL A 133 -17.69 -18.19 21.77
CA VAL A 133 -16.30 -18.25 21.33
C VAL A 133 -15.61 -17.03 21.94
N PRO A 134 -14.44 -17.16 22.58
CA PRO A 134 -13.74 -16.00 23.14
C PRO A 134 -13.36 -14.99 22.06
N GLY A 135 -13.35 -13.71 22.41
CA GLY A 135 -12.99 -12.63 21.48
C GLY A 135 -11.59 -12.08 21.77
N VAL A 136 -10.70 -12.10 20.78
CA VAL A 136 -9.39 -11.44 20.92
C VAL A 136 -9.58 -9.93 20.88
N VAL A 137 -9.04 -9.25 21.89
CA VAL A 137 -8.87 -7.80 21.91
C VAL A 137 -7.50 -7.51 21.29
N GLN A 138 -7.53 -6.98 20.08
CA GLN A 138 -6.35 -6.59 19.32
C GLN A 138 -5.83 -5.22 19.80
N PRO A 139 -4.55 -4.88 19.55
CA PRO A 139 -4.04 -3.53 19.78
C PRO A 139 -4.94 -2.47 19.13
N ALA A 140 -5.41 -1.53 19.93
CA ALA A 140 -6.30 -0.46 19.49
C ALA A 140 -5.53 0.83 19.19
N LEU A 141 -6.02 1.59 18.22
CA LEU A 141 -5.47 2.88 17.80
C LEU A 141 -6.03 4.04 18.65
N VAL A 142 -5.94 3.89 19.98
CA VAL A 142 -6.35 4.91 20.95
C VAL A 142 -5.27 5.07 22.02
N SER A 143 -5.13 6.28 22.56
CA SER A 143 -4.05 6.63 23.50
C SER A 143 -4.12 5.90 24.84
N SER A 144 -5.28 5.35 25.20
CA SER A 144 -5.46 4.52 26.40
C SER A 144 -5.02 3.07 26.21
N ASP A 145 -4.74 2.62 24.98
CA ASP A 145 -4.28 1.26 24.71
C ASP A 145 -2.84 1.07 25.23
N PRO A 146 -2.53 -0.04 25.92
CA PRO A 146 -1.17 -0.29 26.43
C PRO A 146 -0.11 -0.40 25.32
N ASN A 147 -0.52 -0.68 24.08
CA ASN A 147 0.36 -0.75 22.92
C ASN A 147 0.52 0.60 22.19
N TRP A 148 -0.10 1.69 22.67
CA TRP A 148 -0.09 2.98 21.99
C TRP A 148 1.32 3.50 21.69
N ALA A 149 2.22 3.41 22.66
CA ALA A 149 3.61 3.88 22.52
C ALA A 149 4.54 2.85 21.87
N THR A 150 4.11 1.60 21.68
CA THR A 150 4.93 0.54 21.09
C THR A 150 4.97 0.71 19.58
N ASN A 151 6.14 0.75 18.94
CA ASN A 151 6.19 0.80 17.48
C ASN A 151 5.85 -0.58 16.88
N TRP A 152 4.68 -0.72 16.26
CA TRP A 152 4.15 -1.99 15.76
C TRP A 152 3.43 -1.85 14.43
N THR A 153 3.34 -2.97 13.71
CA THR A 153 2.67 -3.11 12.40
C THR A 153 2.18 -4.56 12.23
N PHE A 154 1.42 -4.83 11.18
CA PHE A 154 1.01 -6.19 10.82
C PHE A 154 0.76 -6.34 9.32
N CYS A 155 0.81 -7.58 8.84
CA CYS A 155 0.16 -7.98 7.59
C CYS A 155 -0.95 -8.99 7.89
N GLU A 156 -1.89 -9.11 6.97
CA GLU A 156 -3.04 -10.01 7.09
C GLU A 156 -2.87 -11.23 6.20
N PHE A 157 -3.46 -12.35 6.61
CA PHE A 157 -3.49 -13.54 5.78
C PHE A 157 -4.68 -14.45 6.05
N THR A 158 -4.91 -15.39 5.13
CA THR A 158 -5.71 -16.58 5.33
C THR A 158 -4.97 -17.73 4.67
N PHE A 159 -4.71 -18.78 5.44
CA PHE A 159 -4.11 -20.01 4.98
C PHE A 159 -5.10 -21.14 5.26
N ASN A 160 -5.67 -21.70 4.19
CA ASN A 160 -6.64 -22.79 4.26
C ASN A 160 -6.33 -23.85 3.20
N SER A 161 -7.20 -24.85 3.05
CA SER A 161 -7.00 -25.94 2.09
C SER A 161 -6.98 -25.51 0.63
N ALA A 162 -7.46 -24.31 0.30
CA ALA A 162 -7.55 -23.82 -1.07
C ALA A 162 -6.38 -22.92 -1.46
N ASN A 163 -5.85 -22.09 -0.55
CA ASN A 163 -4.68 -21.26 -0.80
C ASN A 163 -4.11 -20.61 0.47
N LEU A 164 -2.93 -20.01 0.31
CA LEU A 164 -2.51 -18.82 1.05
C LEU A 164 -2.97 -17.58 0.28
N TYR A 165 -3.68 -16.68 0.95
CA TYR A 165 -3.89 -15.29 0.54
C TYR A 165 -3.33 -14.40 1.63
N ALA A 166 -2.40 -13.49 1.33
CA ALA A 166 -1.86 -12.55 2.30
C ALA A 166 -1.69 -11.16 1.69
N ASN A 167 -1.95 -10.11 2.48
CA ASN A 167 -1.93 -8.73 2.01
C ASN A 167 -1.30 -7.76 3.03
N ILE A 168 -0.70 -6.70 2.52
CA ILE A 168 -0.38 -5.49 3.29
C ILE A 168 -1.49 -4.48 3.04
N SER A 169 -1.99 -3.85 4.10
CA SER A 169 -3.10 -2.90 4.02
C SER A 169 -2.82 -1.69 4.89
N TYR A 170 -3.15 -0.51 4.36
CA TYR A 170 -3.13 0.76 5.08
C TYR A 170 -4.53 1.25 5.41
N VAL A 171 -5.52 0.34 5.38
CA VAL A 171 -6.90 0.63 5.78
C VAL A 171 -6.99 1.05 7.24
N ASP A 172 -6.15 0.50 8.11
CA ASP A 172 -6.13 0.81 9.54
C ASP A 172 -5.10 1.92 9.83
N MET A 173 -3.89 1.78 9.29
CA MET A 173 -2.78 2.70 9.51
C MET A 173 -1.63 2.50 8.53
N VAL A 174 -0.79 3.51 8.37
CA VAL A 174 0.59 3.40 7.87
C VAL A 174 1.54 3.33 9.07
N ALA A 175 2.39 2.33 9.12
CA ALA A 175 3.34 2.14 10.21
C ALA A 175 4.68 1.60 9.68
N LEU A 176 5.41 0.83 10.48
CA LEU A 176 6.64 0.18 10.07
C LEU A 176 6.45 -0.62 8.76
N PRO A 177 7.42 -0.56 7.83
CA PRO A 177 7.33 -1.27 6.56
C PRO A 177 7.32 -2.80 6.77
N VAL A 178 6.44 -3.49 6.05
CA VAL A 178 6.41 -4.95 5.97
C VAL A 178 6.52 -5.33 4.50
N SER A 179 7.35 -6.32 4.17
CA SER A 179 7.34 -6.96 2.86
C SER A 179 6.99 -8.43 2.99
N MET A 180 6.50 -9.02 1.89
CA MET A 180 6.16 -10.43 1.84
C MET A 180 6.69 -11.07 0.56
N ALA A 181 7.09 -12.33 0.64
CA ALA A 181 7.39 -13.15 -0.52
C ALA A 181 6.91 -14.58 -0.31
N SER A 182 6.40 -15.22 -1.35
CA SER A 182 6.03 -16.64 -1.31
C SER A 182 6.57 -17.39 -2.51
N THR A 183 6.75 -18.69 -2.33
CA THR A 183 7.03 -19.64 -3.40
C THR A 183 6.04 -20.79 -3.27
N GLY A 184 5.54 -21.27 -4.40
CA GLY A 184 4.66 -22.43 -4.45
C GLY A 184 4.15 -22.69 -5.86
N SER A 185 2.95 -23.23 -5.97
CA SER A 185 2.31 -23.51 -7.27
C SER A 185 2.04 -22.26 -8.10
N GLY A 186 1.88 -21.10 -7.46
CA GLY A 186 1.73 -19.81 -8.13
C GLY A 186 3.06 -19.22 -8.63
N GLY A 187 4.18 -19.95 -8.47
CA GLY A 187 5.52 -19.41 -8.71
C GLY A 187 6.03 -18.57 -7.54
N THR A 188 7.04 -17.75 -7.81
CA THR A 188 7.54 -16.77 -6.83
C THR A 188 6.74 -15.48 -6.92
N GLN A 189 6.21 -15.02 -5.80
CA GLN A 189 5.47 -13.77 -5.67
C GLN A 189 6.10 -12.90 -4.59
N SER A 190 5.99 -11.58 -4.74
CA SER A 190 6.49 -10.63 -3.76
C SER A 190 5.64 -9.38 -3.68
N VAL A 191 5.50 -8.85 -2.47
CA VAL A 191 4.93 -7.53 -2.19
C VAL A 191 6.02 -6.69 -1.52
N SER A 192 6.33 -5.58 -2.16
CA SER A 192 7.35 -4.63 -1.66
C SER A 192 6.88 -3.96 -0.37
N PRO A 193 7.83 -3.60 0.51
CA PRO A 193 7.51 -2.83 1.70
C PRO A 193 7.15 -1.39 1.35
N LEU A 194 6.55 -0.70 2.32
CA LEU A 194 6.42 0.75 2.28
C LEU A 194 7.81 1.37 1.99
N PRO A 195 7.94 2.25 0.98
CA PRO A 195 9.22 2.88 0.64
C PRO A 195 9.84 3.62 1.81
N SER A 196 11.18 3.68 1.84
CA SER A 196 11.90 4.45 2.86
C SER A 196 11.44 5.90 2.88
N GLY A 197 11.26 6.47 4.07
CA GLY A 197 10.78 7.84 4.26
C GLY A 197 9.28 8.05 4.01
N ALA A 198 8.56 7.12 3.38
CA ALA A 198 7.14 7.31 3.04
C ALA A 198 6.25 7.58 4.27
N LEU A 199 6.48 6.88 5.39
CA LEU A 199 5.75 7.13 6.64
C LEU A 199 5.90 8.59 7.11
N ALA A 200 7.13 9.11 7.07
CA ALA A 200 7.41 10.50 7.46
C ALA A 200 6.81 11.49 6.46
N SER A 201 6.90 11.21 5.16
CA SER A 201 6.31 12.04 4.11
C SER A 201 4.78 12.10 4.19
N ILE A 202 4.12 10.98 4.48
CA ILE A 202 2.67 10.94 4.70
C ILE A 202 2.29 11.76 5.93
N ALA A 203 3.01 11.56 7.05
CA ALA A 203 2.77 12.33 8.27
C ALA A 203 2.98 13.84 8.08
N SER A 204 4.05 14.24 7.39
CA SER A 204 4.33 15.64 7.05
C SER A 204 3.24 16.20 6.14
N GLY A 205 2.86 15.46 5.10
CA GLY A 205 1.80 15.84 4.17
C GLY A 205 0.45 16.09 4.87
N LEU A 206 0.09 15.27 5.87
CA LEU A 206 -1.12 15.47 6.66
C LEU A 206 -1.05 16.71 7.56
N LYS A 207 0.10 16.99 8.16
CA LYS A 207 0.31 18.23 8.94
C LYS A 207 0.22 19.47 8.04
N THR A 208 0.81 19.42 6.85
CA THR A 208 0.69 20.48 5.84
C THR A 208 -0.75 20.64 5.37
N GLN A 209 -1.48 19.53 5.18
CA GLN A 209 -2.89 19.57 4.79
C GLN A 209 -3.74 20.26 5.87
N HIS A 210 -3.57 19.88 7.14
CA HIS A 210 -4.22 20.55 8.26
C HIS A 210 -3.94 22.06 8.28
N ALA A 211 -2.69 22.47 8.07
CA ALA A 211 -2.34 23.88 8.00
C ALA A 211 -3.01 24.62 6.84
N SER A 212 -3.39 23.90 5.76
CA SER A 212 -4.04 24.47 4.58
C SER A 212 -5.56 24.59 4.73
N ASP A 213 -6.23 23.60 5.31
CA ASP A 213 -7.71 23.51 5.32
C ASP A 213 -8.34 23.54 6.71
N GLY A 214 -7.53 23.46 7.77
CA GLY A 214 -7.97 23.42 9.16
C GLY A 214 -8.63 22.10 9.59
N ALA A 215 -8.81 21.13 8.70
CA ALA A 215 -9.36 19.83 9.02
C ALA A 215 -8.35 19.01 9.84
N PRO A 216 -8.78 18.09 10.73
CA PRO A 216 -7.93 17.48 11.76
C PRO A 216 -6.99 16.37 11.24
N TRP A 217 -6.39 16.55 10.07
CA TRP A 217 -5.47 15.61 9.44
C TRP A 217 -4.20 15.34 10.26
N ASP A 218 -3.67 16.36 10.93
CA ASP A 218 -2.50 16.29 11.80
C ASP A 218 -2.71 15.35 13.00
N ARG A 219 -3.96 15.26 13.50
CA ARG A 219 -4.35 14.39 14.63
C ARG A 219 -4.37 12.91 14.27
N LEU A 220 -4.20 12.56 12.99
CA LEU A 220 -4.00 11.18 12.56
C LEU A 220 -2.55 10.70 12.79
N VAL A 221 -1.61 11.63 12.97
CA VAL A 221 -0.19 11.31 13.15
C VAL A 221 0.10 11.00 14.62
N VAL A 222 0.63 9.82 14.88
CA VAL A 222 1.06 9.39 16.22
C VAL A 222 2.58 9.43 16.30
N THR A 223 3.09 10.13 17.31
CA THR A 223 4.52 10.23 17.58
C THR A 223 4.87 9.62 18.93
N ASP A 224 6.14 9.25 19.11
CA ASP A 224 6.69 8.97 20.43
C ASP A 224 7.01 10.27 21.19
N SER A 225 7.58 10.13 22.39
CA SER A 225 7.97 11.26 23.25
C SER A 225 9.10 12.12 22.68
N SER A 226 9.86 11.62 21.70
CA SER A 226 10.89 12.38 21.00
C SER A 226 10.34 13.18 19.81
N GLY A 227 9.09 12.92 19.42
CA GLY A 227 8.46 13.50 18.23
C GLY A 227 8.65 12.67 16.96
N ALA A 228 9.30 11.51 17.05
CA ALA A 228 9.44 10.60 15.90
C ALA A 228 8.09 9.96 15.57
N VAL A 229 7.76 9.86 14.28
CA VAL A 229 6.48 9.28 13.82
C VAL A 229 6.51 7.77 14.04
N LEU A 230 5.57 7.27 14.85
CA LEU A 230 5.34 5.85 15.06
C LEU A 230 4.44 5.27 13.99
N ARG A 231 3.34 5.97 13.70
CA ARG A 231 2.32 5.57 12.72
C ARG A 231 1.44 6.73 12.32
N VAL A 232 0.74 6.57 11.21
CA VAL A 232 -0.35 7.45 10.76
C VAL A 232 -1.62 6.61 10.70
N MET A 233 -2.61 6.96 11.51
CA MET A 233 -3.90 6.26 11.53
C MET A 233 -4.74 6.66 10.32
N SER A 234 -5.51 5.72 9.77
CA SER A 234 -6.53 6.10 8.81
C SER A 234 -7.67 6.85 9.51
N PRO A 235 -8.43 7.71 8.80
CA PRO A 235 -9.57 8.40 9.38
C PRO A 235 -10.63 7.45 9.97
N SER A 236 -10.82 6.26 9.40
CA SER A 236 -11.83 5.29 9.84
C SER A 236 -11.43 4.49 11.09
N HIS A 237 -10.14 4.45 11.42
CA HIS A 237 -9.61 3.73 12.58
C HIS A 237 -8.98 4.67 13.62
N SER A 238 -9.36 5.95 13.57
CA SER A 238 -8.92 7.00 14.47
C SER A 238 -10.11 7.54 15.28
N PRO A 239 -9.91 7.99 16.53
CA PRO A 239 -10.95 8.70 17.30
C PRO A 239 -11.18 10.15 16.80
N VAL A 240 -10.52 10.56 15.72
CA VAL A 240 -10.63 11.91 15.16
C VAL A 240 -11.98 12.09 14.45
N ASP A 241 -12.73 13.10 14.88
CA ASP A 241 -13.97 13.52 14.24
C ASP A 241 -13.71 14.57 13.16
N PHE A 242 -14.13 14.28 11.93
CA PHE A 242 -14.05 15.18 10.78
C PHE A 242 -15.31 16.03 10.59
N GLY A 243 -16.36 15.81 11.40
CA GLY A 243 -17.58 16.60 11.39
C GLY A 243 -18.19 16.75 9.99
N ASN A 244 -18.35 18.00 9.57
CA ASN A 244 -18.96 18.40 8.30
C ASN A 244 -17.96 18.59 7.15
N TYR A 245 -16.74 18.05 7.25
CA TYR A 245 -15.67 18.22 6.23
C TYR A 245 -16.14 17.94 4.79
N TRP A 246 -17.06 16.99 4.59
CA TRP A 246 -17.54 16.59 3.27
C TRP A 246 -18.74 17.40 2.74
N ASP A 247 -19.38 18.23 3.55
CA ASP A 247 -20.68 18.84 3.24
C ASP A 247 -20.65 19.64 1.93
N ASP A 248 -19.61 20.44 1.71
CA ASP A 248 -19.48 21.27 0.51
C ASP A 248 -19.28 20.43 -0.76
N TYR A 249 -18.50 19.35 -0.70
CA TYR A 249 -18.35 18.41 -1.81
C TYR A 249 -19.67 17.70 -2.10
N LEU A 250 -20.33 17.17 -1.07
CA LEU A 250 -21.60 16.46 -1.20
C LEU A 250 -22.73 17.36 -1.70
N ASN A 251 -22.76 18.63 -1.30
CA ASN A 251 -23.72 19.61 -1.81
C ASN A 251 -23.53 19.84 -3.32
N ARG A 252 -22.29 19.97 -3.79
CA ARG A 252 -21.99 20.09 -5.22
C ARG A 252 -22.34 18.82 -6.00
N VAL A 253 -21.97 17.65 -5.49
CA VAL A 253 -22.31 16.34 -6.09
C VAL A 253 -23.83 16.20 -6.23
N TRP A 254 -24.59 16.41 -5.15
CA TRP A 254 -26.04 16.24 -5.20
C TRP A 254 -26.72 17.27 -6.11
N SER A 255 -26.21 18.50 -6.14
CA SER A 255 -26.74 19.53 -7.03
C SER A 255 -26.50 19.19 -8.49
N HIS A 256 -25.29 18.70 -8.82
CA HIS A 256 -24.94 18.29 -10.18
C HIS A 256 -25.82 17.12 -10.66
N TYR A 257 -25.93 16.07 -9.85
CA TYR A 257 -26.68 14.86 -10.22
C TYR A 257 -28.20 15.00 -10.08
N ALA A 258 -28.73 16.18 -9.71
CA ALA A 258 -30.16 16.48 -9.79
C ALA A 258 -30.66 16.56 -11.24
N SER A 259 -29.82 17.04 -12.16
CA SER A 259 -30.14 17.14 -13.59
C SER A 259 -29.23 16.31 -14.49
N THR A 260 -28.13 15.76 -13.97
CA THR A 260 -27.20 14.93 -14.71
C THR A 260 -27.33 13.47 -14.27
N PRO A 261 -27.46 12.49 -15.18
CA PRO A 261 -27.46 11.08 -14.80
C PRO A 261 -26.09 10.60 -14.31
N LEU A 262 -26.05 9.92 -13.15
CA LEU A 262 -24.91 9.16 -12.65
C LEU A 262 -25.11 7.68 -12.98
N THR A 263 -24.17 7.10 -13.72
CA THR A 263 -24.11 5.65 -13.98
C THR A 263 -23.06 5.01 -13.10
N ILE A 264 -23.43 3.95 -12.38
CA ILE A 264 -22.51 3.11 -11.62
C ILE A 264 -22.54 1.70 -12.20
N ASN A 265 -21.41 1.25 -12.73
CA ASN A 265 -21.18 -0.14 -13.11
C ASN A 265 -20.88 -0.98 -11.86
N GLY A 266 -21.78 -1.91 -11.53
CA GLY A 266 -21.60 -2.86 -10.43
C GLY A 266 -20.52 -3.92 -10.70
N GLN A 267 -20.05 -4.02 -11.94
CA GLN A 267 -19.04 -4.95 -12.46
C GLN A 267 -19.46 -6.43 -12.34
N GLY A 268 -18.81 -7.29 -13.13
CA GLY A 268 -19.20 -8.70 -13.23
C GLY A 268 -20.64 -8.88 -13.74
N GLY A 269 -21.38 -9.82 -13.16
CA GLY A 269 -22.76 -10.11 -13.54
C GLY A 269 -23.83 -9.12 -13.03
N ILE A 270 -23.44 -8.10 -12.27
CA ILE A 270 -24.38 -7.15 -11.63
C ILE A 270 -24.94 -6.11 -12.62
N GLY A 271 -24.15 -5.74 -13.64
CA GLY A 271 -24.51 -4.72 -14.62
C GLY A 271 -24.42 -3.29 -14.09
N SER A 272 -24.89 -2.33 -14.90
CA SER A 272 -24.84 -0.89 -14.60
C SER A 272 -26.20 -0.34 -14.21
N TYR A 273 -26.20 0.61 -13.27
CA TYR A 273 -27.38 1.30 -12.79
C TYR A 273 -27.21 2.80 -12.97
N THR A 274 -28.22 3.45 -13.53
CA THR A 274 -28.22 4.89 -13.76
C THR A 274 -29.26 5.56 -12.89
N GLY A 275 -28.88 6.68 -12.24
CA GLY A 275 -29.73 7.41 -11.32
C GLY A 275 -29.54 8.91 -11.38
N THR A 276 -30.49 9.62 -10.78
CA THR A 276 -30.45 11.07 -10.56
C THR A 276 -30.86 11.36 -9.12
N VAL A 277 -30.55 12.56 -8.63
CA VAL A 277 -31.01 12.98 -7.31
C VAL A 277 -32.51 13.26 -7.34
N SER A 278 -33.23 12.64 -6.41
CA SER A 278 -34.63 12.90 -6.12
C SER A 278 -34.80 13.10 -4.61
N GLY A 279 -35.34 14.25 -4.21
CA GLY A 279 -35.33 14.66 -2.81
C GLY A 279 -33.89 14.80 -2.29
N ASN A 280 -33.54 14.04 -1.25
CA ASN A 280 -32.20 14.05 -0.65
C ASN A 280 -31.35 12.82 -1.02
N ALA A 281 -31.77 12.00 -1.98
CA ALA A 281 -31.07 10.76 -2.33
C ALA A 281 -30.79 10.66 -3.83
N ILE A 282 -29.69 10.00 -4.19
CA ILE A 282 -29.49 9.52 -5.55
C ILE A 282 -30.34 8.25 -5.73
N VAL A 283 -31.27 8.28 -6.69
CA VAL A 283 -32.19 7.18 -6.96
C VAL A 283 -31.78 6.49 -8.24
N PHE A 284 -31.29 5.25 -8.12
CA PHE A 284 -30.91 4.40 -9.25
C PHE A 284 -32.12 3.62 -9.76
N SER A 285 -32.43 3.75 -11.05
CA SER A 285 -33.54 3.03 -11.67
C SER A 285 -33.31 1.52 -11.59
N GLY A 286 -34.35 0.77 -11.17
CA GLY A 286 -34.31 -0.69 -11.08
C GLY A 286 -33.48 -1.25 -9.91
N LEU A 287 -32.85 -0.40 -9.08
CA LEU A 287 -32.08 -0.86 -7.93
C LEU A 287 -32.98 -1.00 -6.69
N ASN A 288 -33.02 -2.19 -6.10
CA ASN A 288 -33.58 -2.38 -4.77
C ASN A 288 -32.62 -1.81 -3.72
N THR A 289 -33.09 -0.86 -2.91
CA THR A 289 -32.27 -0.21 -1.87
C THR A 289 -32.21 -0.99 -0.56
N ASN A 290 -32.96 -2.09 -0.43
CA ASN A 290 -33.21 -2.80 0.82
C ASN A 290 -33.67 -1.85 1.94
N GLY A 291 -34.40 -0.79 1.58
CA GLY A 291 -34.86 0.25 2.50
C GLY A 291 -33.82 1.28 2.91
N VAL A 292 -32.57 1.20 2.41
CA VAL A 292 -31.48 2.13 2.74
C VAL A 292 -31.16 3.04 1.55
N PRO A 293 -31.68 4.28 1.52
CA PRO A 293 -31.49 5.20 0.40
C PRO A 293 -30.06 5.75 0.34
N PHE A 294 -29.57 6.05 -0.86
CA PHE A 294 -28.30 6.76 -1.09
C PHE A 294 -28.44 8.26 -0.82
N THR A 295 -28.71 8.61 0.44
CA THR A 295 -28.69 9.98 0.95
C THR A 295 -27.27 10.51 1.07
N LYS A 296 -27.08 11.80 1.37
CA LYS A 296 -25.75 12.37 1.64
C LYS A 296 -25.10 11.63 2.83
N PRO A 297 -23.93 10.99 2.65
CA PRO A 297 -23.22 10.32 3.73
C PRO A 297 -22.54 11.30 4.70
N SER A 298 -22.29 10.86 5.92
CA SER A 298 -21.38 11.53 6.86
C SER A 298 -19.90 11.25 6.55
N ALA A 299 -18.99 11.95 7.22
CA ALA A 299 -17.55 11.66 7.13
C ALA A 299 -17.22 10.21 7.54
N VAL A 300 -17.87 9.71 8.60
CA VAL A 300 -17.72 8.32 9.08
C VAL A 300 -18.17 7.33 8.02
N ASP A 301 -19.28 7.59 7.34
CA ASP A 301 -19.77 6.72 6.26
C ASP A 301 -18.78 6.67 5.09
N ILE A 302 -18.22 7.83 4.69
CA ILE A 302 -17.27 7.92 3.56
C ILE A 302 -15.97 7.20 3.92
N PHE A 303 -15.31 7.56 5.02
CA PHE A 303 -14.02 6.97 5.37
C PHE A 303 -14.14 5.48 5.74
N GLY A 304 -15.24 5.11 6.42
CA GLY A 304 -15.47 3.75 6.91
C GLY A 304 -16.08 2.81 5.89
N CYS A 305 -16.76 3.31 4.85
CA CYS A 305 -17.36 2.50 3.78
C CYS A 305 -18.33 1.40 4.28
N ALA A 306 -18.91 1.56 5.48
CA ALA A 306 -19.58 0.46 6.17
C ALA A 306 -20.96 0.82 6.75
N SER A 307 -21.34 2.11 6.75
CA SER A 307 -22.53 2.61 7.42
C SER A 307 -23.35 3.57 6.56
N GLY A 308 -24.54 3.92 7.08
CA GLY A 308 -25.43 4.89 6.46
C GLY A 308 -25.78 4.52 5.00
N PRO A 309 -25.78 5.49 4.07
CA PRO A 309 -26.10 5.23 2.67
C PRO A 309 -25.06 4.33 1.98
N LEU A 310 -23.84 4.24 2.53
CA LEU A 310 -22.73 3.43 2.01
C LEU A 310 -22.61 2.04 2.66
N TYR A 311 -23.57 1.67 3.53
CA TYR A 311 -23.70 0.31 4.05
C TYR A 311 -23.64 -0.71 2.91
N ASN A 312 -23.00 -1.85 3.12
CA ASN A 312 -22.88 -2.88 2.11
C ASN A 312 -23.72 -4.11 2.49
N SER A 313 -24.77 -4.37 1.71
CA SER A 313 -25.72 -5.48 1.89
C SER A 313 -25.19 -6.85 1.43
N GLY A 314 -23.91 -6.95 1.05
CA GLY A 314 -23.26 -8.20 0.66
C GLY A 314 -23.08 -8.31 -0.84
N SER A 315 -23.46 -9.45 -1.42
CA SER A 315 -23.23 -9.78 -2.83
C SER A 315 -24.33 -9.29 -3.78
N ASP A 316 -25.27 -8.49 -3.30
CA ASP A 316 -26.36 -7.96 -4.12
C ASP A 316 -25.94 -6.70 -4.90
N ALA A 317 -26.79 -6.30 -5.84
CA ALA A 317 -26.54 -5.12 -6.66
C ALA A 317 -26.33 -3.86 -5.80
N ARG A 318 -27.14 -3.68 -4.74
CA ARG A 318 -27.04 -2.53 -3.84
C ARG A 318 -25.67 -2.46 -3.16
N GLY A 319 -25.17 -3.59 -2.64
CA GLY A 319 -23.84 -3.69 -2.04
C GLY A 319 -22.72 -3.39 -3.03
N ALA A 320 -22.88 -3.83 -4.29
CA ALA A 320 -21.94 -3.50 -5.36
C ALA A 320 -21.93 -2.00 -5.67
N ILE A 321 -23.09 -1.37 -5.83
CA ILE A 321 -23.22 0.07 -6.11
C ILE A 321 -22.70 0.92 -4.94
N ALA A 322 -23.00 0.54 -3.70
CA ALA A 322 -22.50 1.23 -2.51
C ALA A 322 -20.96 1.24 -2.44
N ALA A 323 -20.31 0.11 -2.76
CA ALA A 323 -18.85 0.04 -2.79
C ALA A 323 -18.24 1.00 -3.82
N ARG A 324 -18.82 1.08 -5.02
CA ARG A 324 -18.32 1.98 -6.09
C ARG A 324 -18.56 3.45 -5.74
N LEU A 325 -19.72 3.76 -5.18
CA LEU A 325 -20.03 5.11 -4.71
C LEU A 325 -19.09 5.53 -3.58
N ALA A 326 -18.82 4.65 -2.61
CA ALA A 326 -17.88 4.90 -1.53
C ALA A 326 -16.45 5.16 -2.03
N ALA A 327 -15.98 4.37 -3.01
CA ALA A 327 -14.68 4.60 -3.63
C ALA A 327 -14.61 5.93 -4.39
N ALA A 328 -15.65 6.27 -5.14
CA ALA A 328 -15.71 7.54 -5.87
C ALA A 328 -15.74 8.75 -4.93
N LEU A 329 -16.42 8.65 -3.78
CA LEU A 329 -16.44 9.68 -2.74
C LEU A 329 -15.08 9.85 -2.07
N ASN A 330 -14.43 8.75 -1.64
CA ASN A 330 -13.08 8.82 -1.05
C ASN A 330 -12.07 9.48 -1.99
N ARG A 331 -12.19 9.20 -3.29
CA ARG A 331 -11.32 9.76 -4.35
C ARG A 331 -11.78 11.10 -4.88
N SER A 332 -12.88 11.65 -4.36
CA SER A 332 -13.54 12.86 -4.84
C SER A 332 -13.72 12.89 -6.37
N SER A 333 -14.02 11.75 -7.00
CA SER A 333 -14.01 11.57 -8.46
C SER A 333 -15.36 11.83 -9.14
N LEU A 334 -16.41 12.15 -8.38
CA LEU A 334 -17.76 12.30 -8.93
C LEU A 334 -17.95 13.58 -9.75
N LEU A 335 -17.08 14.58 -9.66
CA LEU A 335 -17.23 15.87 -10.37
C LEU A 335 -16.15 16.13 -11.42
N VAL A 336 -15.22 15.19 -11.61
CA VAL A 336 -14.18 15.29 -12.65
C VAL A 336 -14.76 14.93 -14.03
N PRO A 337 -14.10 15.29 -15.14
CA PRO A 337 -14.52 14.83 -16.47
C PRO A 337 -14.66 13.30 -16.53
N GLY A 338 -15.84 12.81 -16.95
CA GLY A 338 -16.18 11.38 -16.95
C GLY A 338 -16.69 10.83 -15.60
N GLY A 339 -16.70 11.65 -14.55
CA GLY A 339 -17.11 11.28 -13.20
C GLY A 339 -18.57 10.82 -13.06
N ASN A 340 -19.40 11.10 -14.06
CA ASN A 340 -20.77 10.61 -14.17
C ASN A 340 -20.89 9.13 -14.60
N ASN A 341 -19.77 8.46 -14.88
CA ASN A 341 -19.70 7.03 -15.11
C ASN A 341 -18.64 6.40 -14.20
N GLN A 342 -19.07 5.70 -13.15
CA GLN A 342 -18.16 5.12 -12.15
C GLN A 342 -18.18 3.59 -12.20
N PRO A 343 -17.04 2.92 -11.98
CA PRO A 343 -15.69 3.48 -11.88
C PRO A 343 -15.05 3.73 -13.27
N ASP A 344 -15.70 3.32 -14.36
CA ASP A 344 -15.07 3.18 -15.68
C ASP A 344 -14.78 4.49 -16.42
N GLY A 345 -15.43 5.59 -16.05
CA GLY A 345 -15.25 6.91 -16.67
C GLY A 345 -14.12 7.74 -16.06
N VAL A 346 -13.42 7.22 -15.03
CA VAL A 346 -12.38 7.96 -14.32
C VAL A 346 -11.09 7.15 -14.24
N THR A 347 -9.97 7.79 -14.55
CA THR A 347 -8.63 7.21 -14.44
C THR A 347 -7.95 7.58 -13.12
N PRO A 348 -6.94 6.80 -12.65
CA PRO A 348 -6.24 7.10 -11.41
C PRO A 348 -5.62 8.51 -11.33
N SER A 349 -5.21 9.11 -12.45
CA SER A 349 -4.68 10.47 -12.50
C SER A 349 -5.72 11.54 -12.16
N GLN A 350 -7.01 11.20 -12.21
CA GLN A 350 -8.11 12.09 -11.88
C GLN A 350 -8.62 11.91 -10.43
N TYR A 351 -8.01 11.01 -9.65
CA TYR A 351 -8.35 10.87 -8.23
C TYR A 351 -7.78 12.04 -7.42
N TYR A 352 -8.48 12.38 -6.34
CA TYR A 352 -8.05 13.37 -5.33
C TYR A 352 -7.76 14.78 -5.88
N GLN A 353 -8.41 15.15 -6.99
CA GLN A 353 -8.23 16.47 -7.63
C GLN A 353 -9.09 17.57 -6.97
N ASP A 354 -10.12 17.20 -6.20
CA ASP A 354 -10.91 18.16 -5.44
C ASP A 354 -10.19 18.52 -4.14
N SER A 355 -10.32 19.76 -3.69
CA SER A 355 -9.77 20.22 -2.41
C SER A 355 -10.40 19.50 -1.21
N ILE A 356 -11.62 18.96 -1.35
CA ILE A 356 -12.25 18.13 -0.33
C ILE A 356 -12.18 16.68 -0.80
N THR A 357 -11.23 15.96 -0.24
CA THR A 357 -10.97 14.56 -0.58
C THR A 357 -10.42 13.77 0.62
N ASN A 358 -10.24 12.46 0.48
CA ASN A 358 -9.54 11.67 1.48
C ASN A 358 -8.02 11.91 1.36
N HIS A 359 -7.51 12.92 2.05
CA HIS A 359 -6.09 13.29 1.96
C HIS A 359 -5.15 12.25 2.56
N TYR A 360 -5.61 11.43 3.51
CA TYR A 360 -4.87 10.25 3.94
C TYR A 360 -4.64 9.30 2.76
N ALA A 361 -5.70 8.91 2.06
CA ALA A 361 -5.59 8.01 0.92
C ALA A 361 -4.76 8.60 -0.24
N ARG A 362 -4.94 9.89 -0.54
CA ARG A 362 -4.11 10.63 -1.51
C ARG A 362 -2.61 10.50 -1.21
N LEU A 363 -2.22 10.69 0.05
CA LEU A 363 -0.82 10.64 0.47
C LEU A 363 -0.29 9.20 0.50
N VAL A 364 -1.11 8.24 0.95
CA VAL A 364 -0.76 6.81 0.89
C VAL A 364 -0.50 6.40 -0.56
N HIS A 365 -1.38 6.72 -1.51
CA HIS A 365 -1.17 6.41 -2.92
C HIS A 365 0.04 7.12 -3.52
N LYS A 366 0.32 8.36 -3.10
CA LYS A 366 1.51 9.10 -3.53
C LYS A 366 2.81 8.42 -3.10
N TYR A 367 2.87 7.87 -1.88
CA TYR A 367 4.14 7.46 -1.27
C TYR A 367 4.32 5.95 -1.07
N ALA A 368 3.25 5.16 -1.04
CA ALA A 368 3.33 3.72 -0.73
C ALA A 368 3.45 2.82 -1.96
N GLY A 369 2.98 3.28 -3.14
CA GLY A 369 3.01 2.53 -4.40
C GLY A 369 2.05 1.33 -4.49
N ILE A 370 1.85 0.59 -3.40
CA ILE A 370 0.98 -0.59 -3.32
C ILE A 370 0.31 -0.71 -1.94
N GLY A 371 -0.90 -1.25 -1.88
CA GLY A 371 -1.68 -1.44 -0.64
C GLY A 371 -2.93 -0.57 -0.59
N TYR A 372 -3.97 -1.04 0.08
CA TYR A 372 -5.24 -0.32 0.20
C TYR A 372 -5.18 0.79 1.24
N ALA A 373 -5.65 1.98 0.88
CA ALA A 373 -5.76 3.11 1.81
C ALA A 373 -7.15 3.24 2.46
N PHE A 374 -8.17 2.58 1.91
CA PHE A 374 -9.54 2.55 2.46
C PHE A 374 -10.27 1.27 2.00
N PRO A 375 -11.40 0.87 2.63
CA PRO A 375 -11.96 -0.49 2.46
C PRO A 375 -12.37 -0.91 1.05
N TYR A 376 -12.72 0.04 0.17
CA TYR A 376 -13.10 -0.22 -1.24
C TYR A 376 -12.13 0.38 -2.24
N ASP A 377 -10.86 0.48 -1.85
CA ASP A 377 -9.81 0.97 -2.72
C ASP A 377 -9.44 -0.05 -3.82
N ASP A 378 -10.03 -1.25 -3.76
CA ASP A 378 -10.05 -2.29 -4.78
C ASP A 378 -10.91 -1.97 -6.00
N VAL A 379 -11.87 -1.06 -5.83
CA VAL A 379 -12.68 -0.58 -6.93
C VAL A 379 -11.79 0.21 -7.88
N GLY A 380 -11.73 -0.19 -9.13
CA GLY A 380 -11.09 0.56 -10.22
C GLY A 380 -11.85 0.37 -11.52
N PRO A 381 -11.49 1.11 -12.57
CA PRO A 381 -12.01 0.87 -13.91
C PRO A 381 -11.95 -0.61 -14.28
N THR A 382 -12.96 -1.10 -14.98
CA THR A 382 -13.07 -2.51 -15.36
C THR A 382 -11.81 -2.95 -16.12
N GLY A 383 -11.18 -4.02 -15.64
CA GLY A 383 -9.92 -4.54 -16.18
C GLY A 383 -8.66 -3.95 -15.57
N SER A 384 -8.76 -3.02 -14.62
CA SER A 384 -7.59 -2.51 -13.89
C SER A 384 -6.87 -3.62 -13.14
N ALA A 385 -5.54 -3.50 -13.08
CA ALA A 385 -4.73 -4.37 -12.25
C ALA A 385 -5.06 -4.15 -10.76
N PRO A 386 -5.04 -5.21 -9.92
CA PRO A 386 -5.14 -5.04 -8.48
C PRO A 386 -3.93 -4.27 -7.95
N VAL A 387 -4.19 -3.43 -6.97
CA VAL A 387 -3.17 -2.64 -6.25
C VAL A 387 -3.11 -3.04 -4.78
N ASP A 388 -3.66 -4.20 -4.44
CA ASP A 388 -3.99 -4.64 -3.09
C ASP A 388 -2.83 -5.21 -2.30
N GLY A 389 -1.63 -5.22 -2.89
CA GLY A 389 -0.42 -5.65 -2.21
C GLY A 389 -0.55 -7.06 -1.66
N HIS A 390 -1.14 -7.96 -2.46
CA HIS A 390 -1.40 -9.32 -2.05
C HIS A 390 -0.47 -10.34 -2.73
N ILE A 391 -0.35 -11.49 -2.09
CA ILE A 391 0.10 -12.74 -2.67
C ILE A 391 -1.05 -13.75 -2.61
N GLN A 392 -1.19 -14.58 -3.63
CA GLN A 392 -2.14 -15.70 -3.63
C GLN A 392 -1.51 -16.95 -4.23
N ASP A 393 -1.40 -18.02 -3.45
CA ASP A 393 -0.82 -19.29 -3.90
C ASP A 393 -1.68 -20.48 -3.48
N GLY A 394 -2.10 -21.30 -4.45
CA GLY A 394 -2.93 -22.48 -4.22
C GLY A 394 -2.24 -23.61 -3.46
N ALA A 395 -0.91 -23.68 -3.54
CA ALA A 395 -0.09 -24.66 -2.84
C ALA A 395 1.26 -24.03 -2.48
N PRO A 396 1.30 -23.14 -1.46
CA PRO A 396 2.52 -22.48 -1.03
C PRO A 396 3.48 -23.50 -0.40
N THR A 397 4.75 -23.42 -0.76
CA THR A 397 5.83 -24.23 -0.16
C THR A 397 6.69 -23.41 0.79
N SER A 398 6.66 -22.08 0.68
CA SER A 398 7.26 -21.18 1.67
C SER A 398 6.60 -19.80 1.63
N TRP A 399 6.57 -19.15 2.79
CA TRP A 399 6.15 -17.75 2.93
C TRP A 399 7.15 -17.01 3.81
N THR A 400 7.65 -15.87 3.36
CA THR A 400 8.57 -15.00 4.09
C THR A 400 7.90 -13.66 4.34
N ILE A 401 7.95 -13.19 5.58
CA ILE A 401 7.51 -11.87 5.99
C ILE A 401 8.70 -11.16 6.63
N THR A 402 8.99 -9.95 6.16
CA THR A 402 10.13 -9.16 6.63
C THR A 402 9.63 -7.84 7.18
N LEU A 403 10.02 -7.51 8.42
CA LEU A 403 9.88 -6.16 8.96
C LEU A 403 11.05 -5.30 8.48
N GLY A 404 10.78 -4.15 7.90
CA GLY A 404 11.78 -3.21 7.38
C GLY A 404 11.70 -3.01 5.87
N ALA A 405 12.41 -2.00 5.36
CA ALA A 405 12.32 -1.51 3.98
C ALA A 405 12.87 -2.48 2.90
N GLY A 406 13.10 -3.76 3.24
CA GLY A 406 13.56 -4.80 2.32
C GLY A 406 15.09 -4.82 2.20
N GLY A 407 15.66 -6.00 2.40
CA GLY A 407 17.09 -6.30 2.29
C GLY A 407 17.29 -7.80 2.50
N SER A 408 17.07 -8.62 1.47
CA SER A 408 17.25 -10.07 1.60
C SER A 408 18.68 -10.39 2.05
N GLY A 409 18.79 -11.13 3.16
CA GLY A 409 20.01 -11.28 3.92
C GLY A 409 21.17 -11.97 3.21
N GLY A 410 22.38 -11.69 3.72
CA GLY A 410 23.60 -12.45 3.50
C GLY A 410 24.82 -11.57 3.23
N GLY A 411 25.51 -11.13 4.28
CA GLY A 411 26.85 -10.53 4.14
C GLY A 411 27.18 -9.50 5.21
N SER A 412 28.04 -9.89 6.15
CA SER A 412 28.65 -9.03 7.15
C SER A 412 29.32 -7.80 6.53
N GLY A 413 28.99 -6.60 7.01
CA GLY A 413 29.71 -5.35 6.73
C GLY A 413 28.84 -4.13 7.02
N GLY A 414 29.18 -3.35 8.05
CA GLY A 414 28.36 -2.24 8.55
C GLY A 414 28.24 -1.04 7.60
N GLY A 415 27.10 -0.33 7.73
CA GLY A 415 26.89 1.05 7.23
C GLY A 415 25.70 1.22 6.27
N SER A 416 24.67 1.94 6.72
CA SER A 416 23.54 2.55 5.97
C SER A 416 22.75 1.68 4.98
N GLY A 417 21.43 1.54 5.22
CA GLY A 417 20.49 0.74 4.42
C GLY A 417 20.52 1.09 2.93
N SER A 418 20.54 0.06 2.09
CA SER A 418 20.57 0.19 0.64
C SER A 418 19.21 0.53 0.02
N VAL A 419 19.21 1.24 -1.10
CA VAL A 419 18.02 1.63 -1.89
C VAL A 419 18.01 0.81 -3.18
N SER A 420 16.90 0.15 -3.53
CA SER A 420 16.82 -0.64 -4.77
C SER A 420 16.98 0.24 -6.02
N ALA A 421 17.88 -0.14 -6.93
CA ALA A 421 18.07 0.51 -8.23
C ALA A 421 16.78 0.48 -9.09
N TYR A 422 15.94 -0.52 -8.89
CA TYR A 422 14.70 -0.73 -9.65
C TYR A 422 13.48 -0.01 -9.08
N SER A 423 13.67 0.74 -7.98
CA SER A 423 12.66 1.67 -7.46
C SER A 423 12.79 3.04 -8.12
N THR A 424 11.77 3.88 -7.99
CA THR A 424 11.90 5.31 -8.31
C THR A 424 12.70 5.99 -7.21
N ILE A 425 13.88 6.49 -7.55
CA ILE A 425 14.76 7.22 -6.65
C ILE A 425 14.56 8.72 -6.90
N GLN A 426 14.09 9.43 -5.87
CA GLN A 426 13.87 10.88 -5.93
C GLN A 426 15.21 11.60 -6.01
N ALA A 427 15.35 12.59 -6.89
CA ALA A 427 16.63 13.26 -7.12
C ALA A 427 17.09 14.02 -5.87
N GLU A 428 16.16 14.61 -5.14
CA GLU A 428 16.40 15.35 -3.89
C GLU A 428 16.75 14.42 -2.70
N SER A 429 16.63 13.11 -2.87
CA SER A 429 17.02 12.11 -1.85
C SER A 429 18.51 11.78 -1.85
N TYR A 430 19.35 12.64 -2.46
CA TYR A 430 20.80 12.47 -2.48
C TYR A 430 21.39 12.40 -1.06
N SER A 431 22.40 11.54 -0.89
CA SER A 431 23.20 11.42 0.33
C SER A 431 24.32 12.46 0.44
N ALA A 432 24.77 12.98 -0.70
CA ALA A 432 25.70 14.10 -0.81
C ALA A 432 25.56 14.75 -2.19
N GLN A 433 25.97 16.01 -2.32
CA GLN A 433 25.93 16.75 -3.59
C GLN A 433 27.05 17.78 -3.66
N SER A 434 27.33 18.27 -4.87
CA SER A 434 28.13 19.48 -5.12
C SER A 434 27.46 20.36 -6.17
N GLY A 435 27.28 21.64 -5.84
CA GLY A 435 26.86 22.71 -6.76
C GLY A 435 25.36 22.76 -7.10
N THR A 436 24.56 21.84 -6.59
CA THR A 436 23.12 21.74 -6.89
C THR A 436 22.24 22.37 -5.81
N MET A 437 20.99 22.70 -6.15
CA MET A 437 19.97 23.17 -5.21
C MET A 437 18.62 22.48 -5.45
N THR A 438 17.81 22.36 -4.41
CA THR A 438 16.44 21.84 -4.53
C THR A 438 15.43 22.97 -4.73
N GLU A 439 14.46 22.80 -5.61
CA GLU A 439 13.33 23.74 -5.77
C GLU A 439 11.97 23.00 -5.73
N SER A 440 10.87 23.75 -5.88
CA SER A 440 9.53 23.17 -5.92
C SER A 440 9.24 22.56 -7.28
N CYS A 441 8.89 21.27 -7.30
CA CYS A 441 8.62 20.54 -8.53
C CYS A 441 7.14 20.65 -8.92
N SER A 442 6.86 21.03 -10.17
CA SER A 442 5.50 21.07 -10.73
C SER A 442 5.12 19.81 -11.52
N ASP A 443 5.96 18.78 -11.53
CA ASP A 443 5.65 17.51 -12.20
C ASP A 443 4.47 16.79 -11.54
N ILE A 444 3.96 15.75 -12.21
CA ILE A 444 2.95 14.86 -11.63
C ILE A 444 3.48 14.27 -10.33
N GLY A 445 2.74 14.49 -9.25
CA GLY A 445 3.14 14.12 -7.88
C GLY A 445 3.60 15.32 -7.05
N GLY A 446 4.13 16.38 -7.66
CA GLY A 446 4.73 17.53 -6.97
C GLY A 446 5.83 17.15 -5.98
N GLY A 447 6.30 18.08 -5.15
CA GLY A 447 7.37 17.84 -4.18
C GLY A 447 8.56 18.75 -4.47
N SER A 448 9.77 18.20 -4.39
CA SER A 448 10.98 18.90 -4.78
C SER A 448 11.65 18.22 -5.96
N ASP A 449 12.40 18.98 -6.72
CA ASP A 449 13.35 18.47 -7.71
C ASP A 449 14.75 19.00 -7.37
N VAL A 450 15.75 18.58 -8.14
CA VAL A 450 17.11 19.15 -8.07
C VAL A 450 17.38 19.92 -9.35
N GLY A 451 17.77 21.19 -9.20
CA GLY A 451 18.10 22.11 -10.27
C GLY A 451 19.36 22.92 -10.00
N TYR A 452 19.54 23.98 -10.79
CA TYR A 452 20.75 24.80 -10.83
C TYR A 452 22.01 23.99 -11.15
N ILE A 453 21.87 23.07 -12.12
CA ILE A 453 22.87 22.06 -12.44
C ILE A 453 23.69 22.49 -13.66
N SER A 454 24.99 22.63 -13.47
CA SER A 454 25.99 23.01 -14.46
C SER A 454 27.15 22.00 -14.53
N ASN A 455 28.11 22.24 -15.44
CA ASN A 455 29.27 21.39 -15.59
C ASN A 455 30.14 21.32 -14.31
N GLY A 456 30.36 20.10 -13.82
CA GLY A 456 31.18 19.82 -12.64
C GLY A 456 30.36 19.46 -11.40
N ASP A 457 29.05 19.70 -11.44
CA ASP A 457 28.13 19.35 -10.36
C ASP A 457 27.89 17.84 -10.29
N TRP A 458 27.46 17.36 -9.13
CA TRP A 458 27.13 15.95 -8.96
C TRP A 458 26.17 15.68 -7.80
N LEU A 459 25.46 14.55 -7.91
CA LEU A 459 24.60 13.98 -6.87
C LEU A 459 25.08 12.57 -6.53
N LYS A 460 25.17 12.24 -5.24
CA LYS A 460 25.54 10.91 -4.73
C LYS A 460 24.33 10.25 -4.06
N TYR A 461 24.04 9.02 -4.42
CA TYR A 461 23.06 8.16 -3.78
C TYR A 461 23.79 6.96 -3.17
N SER A 462 23.81 6.88 -1.85
CA SER A 462 24.54 5.83 -1.18
C SER A 462 23.81 4.50 -1.20
N SER A 463 24.59 3.42 -1.32
CA SER A 463 24.12 2.05 -1.18
C SER A 463 22.96 1.69 -2.13
N VAL A 464 23.05 2.02 -3.43
CA VAL A 464 22.05 1.60 -4.42
C VAL A 464 22.26 0.13 -4.80
N ASP A 465 21.25 -0.70 -4.59
CA ASP A 465 21.27 -2.15 -4.82
C ASP A 465 20.72 -2.53 -6.20
N PHE A 466 21.60 -2.97 -7.08
CA PHE A 466 21.30 -3.48 -8.42
C PHE A 466 20.95 -4.98 -8.42
N GLY A 467 20.97 -5.66 -7.28
CA GLY A 467 20.69 -7.08 -7.19
C GLY A 467 21.65 -7.95 -7.99
N ALA A 468 21.24 -9.18 -8.31
CA ALA A 468 22.11 -10.17 -8.97
C ALA A 468 22.22 -10.01 -10.50
N ALA A 469 21.32 -9.24 -11.12
CA ALA A 469 21.25 -9.07 -12.57
C ALA A 469 21.50 -7.61 -12.94
N SER A 470 22.26 -7.36 -14.01
CA SER A 470 22.46 -5.98 -14.45
C SER A 470 21.18 -5.40 -15.06
N PRO A 471 20.86 -4.12 -14.83
CA PRO A 471 19.80 -3.44 -15.58
C PRO A 471 20.16 -3.34 -17.07
N ASN A 472 19.15 -3.17 -17.92
CA ASN A 472 19.31 -2.91 -19.33
C ASN A 472 19.17 -1.42 -19.70
N GLN A 473 18.47 -0.65 -18.85
CA GLN A 473 18.12 0.75 -19.13
C GLN A 473 18.14 1.58 -17.85
N PHE A 474 18.64 2.81 -17.98
CA PHE A 474 18.50 3.89 -17.02
C PHE A 474 17.42 4.86 -17.52
N LYS A 475 16.59 5.40 -16.63
CA LYS A 475 15.59 6.43 -16.97
C LYS A 475 15.68 7.56 -15.97
N ALA A 476 15.61 8.79 -16.46
CA ALA A 476 15.52 9.98 -15.61
C ALA A 476 14.36 10.88 -16.05
N ARG A 477 13.73 11.54 -15.08
CA ARG A 477 12.67 12.53 -15.29
C ARG A 477 13.27 13.92 -15.27
N LEU A 478 13.36 14.54 -16.44
CA LEU A 478 14.19 15.71 -16.72
C LEU A 478 13.36 16.87 -17.28
N ALA A 479 13.78 18.10 -16.96
CA ALA A 479 13.26 19.34 -17.53
C ALA A 479 14.42 20.31 -17.81
N SER A 480 14.30 21.17 -18.83
CA SER A 480 15.32 22.16 -19.17
C SER A 480 14.70 23.37 -19.85
N GLY A 481 14.95 24.54 -19.27
CA GLY A 481 14.63 25.84 -19.86
C GLY A 481 15.86 26.59 -20.37
N ALA A 482 16.97 25.90 -20.60
CA ALA A 482 18.26 26.52 -20.90
C ALA A 482 18.28 27.25 -22.25
N ASP A 483 19.13 28.27 -22.39
CA ASP A 483 19.24 29.03 -23.64
C ASP A 483 19.72 28.17 -24.82
N THR A 484 19.43 28.63 -26.04
CA THR A 484 19.89 27.98 -27.28
C THR A 484 21.40 27.79 -27.26
N GLY A 485 21.86 26.55 -27.45
CA GLY A 485 23.28 26.19 -27.43
C GLY A 485 23.80 25.74 -26.06
N VAL A 486 22.98 25.80 -25.01
CA VAL A 486 23.27 25.22 -23.69
C VAL A 486 22.75 23.78 -23.63
N SER A 487 23.66 22.84 -23.38
CA SER A 487 23.35 21.43 -23.17
C SER A 487 24.41 20.77 -22.29
N GLY A 488 24.12 19.55 -21.84
CA GLY A 488 25.06 18.77 -21.07
C GLY A 488 24.67 17.31 -20.98
N ALA A 489 25.52 16.54 -20.31
CA ALA A 489 25.36 15.11 -20.11
C ALA A 489 25.16 14.80 -18.62
N ILE A 490 24.20 13.92 -18.33
CA ILE A 490 24.01 13.27 -17.04
C ILE A 490 24.70 11.91 -17.09
N GLN A 491 25.84 11.79 -16.44
CA GLN A 491 26.63 10.54 -16.40
C GLN A 491 26.31 9.76 -15.14
N VAL A 492 25.87 8.51 -15.30
CA VAL A 492 25.67 7.60 -14.18
C VAL A 492 26.95 6.82 -13.92
N ARG A 493 27.56 7.03 -12.76
CA ARG A 493 28.85 6.42 -12.37
C ARG A 493 28.72 5.65 -11.06
N LEU A 494 29.49 4.57 -10.94
CA LEU A 494 29.51 3.74 -9.73
C LEU A 494 30.71 4.10 -8.83
N ASP A 495 30.45 4.12 -7.53
CA ASP A 495 31.38 4.23 -6.38
C ASP A 495 32.17 5.55 -6.24
N SER A 496 32.36 6.32 -7.32
CA SER A 496 32.95 7.66 -7.27
C SER A 496 32.58 8.53 -8.48
N ILE A 497 32.81 9.84 -8.38
CA ILE A 497 32.64 10.79 -9.51
C ILE A 497 33.51 10.47 -10.73
N SER A 498 34.59 9.70 -10.55
CA SER A 498 35.47 9.22 -11.62
C SER A 498 35.33 7.72 -11.90
N GLY A 499 34.36 7.06 -11.26
CA GLY A 499 34.16 5.62 -11.35
C GLY A 499 33.55 5.17 -12.68
N THR A 500 33.29 3.87 -12.80
CA THR A 500 32.77 3.25 -14.03
C THR A 500 31.47 3.92 -14.45
N LYS A 501 31.45 4.50 -15.67
CA LYS A 501 30.24 5.07 -16.27
C LYS A 501 29.37 3.93 -16.81
N ILE A 502 28.17 3.78 -16.27
CA ILE A 502 27.23 2.71 -16.63
C ILE A 502 26.08 3.19 -17.53
N ALA A 503 25.79 4.49 -17.55
CA ALA A 503 24.82 5.12 -18.46
C ALA A 503 25.14 6.60 -18.67
N GLU A 504 24.57 7.18 -19.73
CA GLU A 504 24.69 8.61 -20.03
C GLU A 504 23.43 9.09 -20.76
N ILE A 505 22.89 10.24 -20.35
CA ILE A 505 21.84 10.95 -21.07
C ILE A 505 22.40 12.31 -21.48
N ASP A 506 22.41 12.60 -22.78
CA ASP A 506 22.59 13.96 -23.27
C ASP A 506 21.23 14.68 -23.23
N PHE A 507 21.20 15.86 -22.64
CA PHE A 507 19.98 16.64 -22.47
C PHE A 507 20.18 18.12 -22.78
N ALA A 508 19.16 18.71 -23.37
CA ALA A 508 19.10 20.11 -23.77
C ALA A 508 17.69 20.66 -23.53
N ASN A 509 17.51 21.95 -23.82
CA ASN A 509 16.24 22.66 -23.68
C ASN A 509 15.07 21.85 -24.28
N ASN A 510 14.03 21.64 -23.47
CA ASN A 510 12.80 20.96 -23.86
C ASN A 510 11.54 21.81 -23.65
N GLY A 511 11.69 23.12 -23.48
CA GLY A 511 10.59 24.07 -23.40
C GLY A 511 10.29 24.65 -22.02
N GLY A 512 11.14 24.38 -21.01
CA GLY A 512 11.04 25.05 -19.70
C GLY A 512 11.61 24.25 -18.54
N TRP A 513 12.01 24.97 -17.48
CA TRP A 513 12.61 24.39 -16.25
C TRP A 513 11.70 23.45 -15.47
N GLN A 514 10.40 23.51 -15.75
CA GLN A 514 9.37 22.69 -15.13
C GLN A 514 8.54 21.93 -16.18
N ASN A 515 9.07 21.78 -17.41
CA ASN A 515 8.47 20.97 -18.46
C ASN A 515 9.07 19.55 -18.47
N TRP A 516 8.39 18.61 -17.82
CA TRP A 516 8.97 17.32 -17.46
C TRP A 516 8.79 16.23 -18.52
N GLN A 517 9.88 15.55 -18.89
CA GLN A 517 9.87 14.36 -19.74
C GLN A 517 10.74 13.24 -19.15
N THR A 518 10.39 11.98 -19.45
CA THR A 518 11.20 10.82 -19.03
C THR A 518 12.11 10.39 -20.17
N VAL A 519 13.41 10.42 -19.94
CA VAL A 519 14.43 10.13 -20.95
C VAL A 519 15.15 8.83 -20.61
N PRO A 520 15.18 7.84 -21.51
CA PRO A 520 15.92 6.60 -21.31
C PRO A 520 17.37 6.69 -21.82
N ALA A 521 18.26 5.90 -21.22
CA ALA A 521 19.60 5.59 -21.73
C ALA A 521 19.90 4.10 -21.57
N ASN A 522 20.67 3.54 -22.50
CA ASN A 522 21.11 2.16 -22.42
C ASN A 522 22.21 1.99 -21.36
N ILE A 523 22.22 0.84 -20.69
CA ILE A 523 23.31 0.45 -19.81
C ILE A 523 24.51 -0.01 -20.65
N VAL A 524 25.65 0.67 -20.50
CA VAL A 524 26.88 0.43 -21.29
C VAL A 524 27.93 -0.38 -20.54
N ALA A 525 27.75 -0.58 -19.24
CA ALA A 525 28.58 -1.42 -18.39
C ALA A 525 27.75 -2.09 -17.29
N SER A 526 28.08 -3.34 -16.96
CA SER A 526 27.33 -4.13 -15.97
C SER A 526 27.36 -3.48 -14.59
N ALA A 527 26.21 -3.47 -13.92
CA ALA A 527 26.06 -3.03 -12.54
C ALA A 527 25.28 -4.10 -11.76
N THR A 528 25.91 -4.74 -10.78
CA THR A 528 25.28 -5.75 -9.92
C THR A 528 25.74 -5.55 -8.48
N GLY A 529 24.94 -5.98 -7.51
CA GLY A 529 25.20 -5.74 -6.10
C GLY A 529 24.99 -4.27 -5.71
N VAL A 530 25.57 -3.87 -4.59
CA VAL A 530 25.35 -2.56 -3.97
C VAL A 530 26.49 -1.60 -4.32
N HIS A 531 26.15 -0.42 -4.82
CA HIS A 531 27.10 0.62 -5.21
C HIS A 531 26.66 1.99 -4.70
N ASP A 532 27.61 2.88 -4.43
CA ASP A 532 27.27 4.30 -4.40
C ASP A 532 27.04 4.76 -5.85
N VAL A 533 25.87 5.32 -6.17
CA VAL A 533 25.57 5.84 -7.52
C VAL A 533 25.79 7.34 -7.55
N TYR A 534 26.57 7.79 -8.53
CA TYR A 534 26.80 9.20 -8.80
C TYR A 534 26.11 9.60 -10.09
N LEU A 535 25.36 10.69 -10.07
CA LEU A 535 25.00 11.45 -11.26
C LEU A 535 26.01 12.59 -11.37
N VAL A 536 26.84 12.55 -12.41
CA VAL A 536 27.89 13.56 -12.67
C VAL A 536 27.51 14.37 -13.89
N PHE A 537 27.49 15.68 -13.74
CA PHE A 537 27.05 16.61 -14.78
C PHE A 537 28.23 17.21 -15.52
N SER A 538 28.16 17.18 -16.85
CA SER A 538 29.22 17.70 -17.72
C SER A 538 28.65 18.43 -18.92
N GLY A 539 29.42 19.30 -19.55
CA GLY A 539 29.00 20.08 -20.72
C GLY A 539 29.07 21.57 -20.46
N SER A 540 27.93 22.26 -20.53
CA SER A 540 27.85 23.72 -20.38
C SER A 540 28.20 24.21 -18.97
N SER A 541 28.88 25.37 -18.88
CA SER A 541 29.12 26.09 -17.62
C SER A 541 27.89 26.89 -17.14
N SER A 542 26.82 26.96 -17.93
CA SER A 542 25.52 27.47 -17.51
C SER A 542 24.61 26.32 -17.10
N ASP A 543 23.66 26.59 -16.20
CA ASP A 543 22.63 25.63 -15.79
C ASP A 543 21.92 25.05 -17.02
N PHE A 544 21.79 23.73 -17.08
CA PHE A 544 21.25 23.06 -18.27
C PHE A 544 20.13 22.04 -18.00
N VAL A 545 19.91 21.58 -16.76
CA VAL A 545 18.93 20.55 -16.47
C VAL A 545 18.39 20.62 -15.04
N ASN A 546 17.12 20.24 -14.88
CA ASN A 546 16.50 19.85 -13.61
C ASN A 546 16.16 18.35 -13.64
N ILE A 547 16.25 17.68 -12.48
CA ILE A 547 15.95 16.25 -12.32
C ILE A 547 14.94 16.07 -11.18
N ASN A 548 13.84 15.37 -11.46
CA ASN A 548 12.84 15.01 -10.45
C ASN A 548 13.15 13.62 -9.83
N TRP A 549 13.30 12.59 -10.67
CA TRP A 549 13.63 11.23 -10.21
C TRP A 549 14.37 10.44 -11.27
N PHE A 550 14.98 9.32 -10.88
CA PHE A 550 15.53 8.32 -11.79
C PHE A 550 15.22 6.89 -11.34
N THR A 551 15.38 5.92 -12.26
CA THR A 551 15.20 4.49 -11.98
C THR A 551 15.97 3.65 -12.99
N PHE A 552 16.25 2.40 -12.63
CA PHE A 552 16.81 1.38 -13.52
C PHE A 552 15.77 0.33 -13.85
N THR A 553 15.82 -0.23 -15.06
CA THR A 553 14.92 -1.32 -15.48
C THR A 553 15.68 -2.48 -16.11
N SER A 554 15.12 -3.67 -16.02
CA SER A 554 15.66 -4.92 -16.58
C SER A 554 15.17 -5.25 -17.96
#